data_AF-A0A7Y2XNW5-F1
#
_entry.id   AF-A0A7Y2XNW5-F1
#
_cell.length_a   1.000
_cell.length_b   1.000
_cell.length_c   1.000
_cell.angle_alpha   90.00
_cell.angle_beta   90.00
_cell.angle_gamma   90.00
#
_symmetry.space_group_name_H-M   'P 1'
#
loop_
_entity.id
_entity.type
_entity.pdbx_description
1 polymer ?
#
loop_
_entity_poly.entity_id
_entity_poly.type
_entity_poly.pdbx_seq_one_letter_code
_entity_poly.pdbx_strand_id
1 'polypeptide(L)'
;MVDTWRARLTQQGHDVFSLFLNSDQKNLSETQWQTLQDCPAKTIILDGEEQLSWRARCRFYQTTRNCTALIVLRHHPGKLPTLIHLDPDIKLLHRCVRVLSPQFYPQLRPLLPIMWKNHHGNLRNTLLNCFDAVSKFHQSSSI
;
A
#
# COMPACT_ATOMS: atom_id res chain seq x y z
N MET A 1 -0.35 -4.82 -1.54
CA MET A 1 -1.63 -4.32 -2.10
C MET A 1 -1.59 -4.30 -3.62
N VAL A 2 -0.54 -3.72 -4.21
CA VAL A 2 -0.29 -3.76 -5.67
C VAL A 2 -0.33 -5.17 -6.23
N ASP A 3 0.35 -6.14 -5.59
CA ASP A 3 0.40 -7.52 -6.08
C ASP A 3 -0.97 -8.20 -6.15
N THR A 4 -1.86 -7.90 -5.20
CA THR A 4 -3.23 -8.43 -5.20
C THR A 4 -4.04 -7.89 -6.37
N TRP A 5 -3.94 -6.58 -6.64
CA TRP A 5 -4.60 -5.97 -7.80
C TRP A 5 -4.02 -6.46 -9.11
N ARG A 6 -2.69 -6.56 -9.20
CA ARG A 6 -2.00 -7.13 -10.36
C ARG A 6 -2.50 -8.53 -10.64
N ALA A 7 -2.46 -9.43 -9.65
CA ALA A 7 -2.90 -10.81 -9.81
C ALA A 7 -4.36 -10.89 -10.29
N ARG A 8 -5.26 -10.11 -9.69
CA ARG A 8 -6.67 -10.09 -10.08
C ARG A 8 -6.88 -9.59 -11.52
N LEU A 9 -6.23 -8.50 -11.91
CA LEU A 9 -6.35 -7.93 -13.26
C LEU A 9 -5.75 -8.87 -14.31
N THR A 10 -4.61 -9.50 -14.02
CA THR A 10 -4.03 -10.52 -14.88
C THR A 10 -4.94 -11.73 -15.04
N GLN A 11 -5.59 -12.20 -13.96
CA GLN A 11 -6.61 -13.27 -14.05
C GLN A 11 -7.82 -12.88 -14.90
N GLN A 12 -8.11 -11.58 -15.01
CA GLN A 12 -9.17 -11.04 -15.86
C GLN A 12 -8.70 -10.76 -17.31
N GLY A 13 -7.47 -11.14 -17.67
CA GLY A 13 -6.92 -11.01 -19.02
C GLY A 13 -6.28 -9.67 -19.33
N HIS A 14 -6.06 -8.80 -18.34
CA HIS A 14 -5.33 -7.56 -18.54
C HIS A 14 -3.82 -7.81 -18.63
N ASP A 15 -3.14 -7.17 -19.58
CA ASP A 15 -1.69 -7.03 -19.58
C ASP A 15 -1.30 -5.95 -18.55
N VAL A 16 -0.72 -6.36 -17.42
CA VAL A 16 -0.47 -5.45 -16.28
C VAL A 16 1.01 -5.15 -16.15
N PHE A 17 1.36 -3.86 -16.20
CA PHE A 17 2.70 -3.37 -15.87
C PHE A 17 2.68 -2.61 -14.54
N SER A 18 3.41 -3.12 -13.56
CA SER A 18 3.46 -2.55 -12.21
C SER A 18 4.79 -1.86 -11.94
N LEU A 19 4.70 -0.67 -11.37
CA LEU A 19 5.81 0.17 -10.97
C LEU A 19 5.72 0.43 -9.47
N PHE A 20 6.85 0.35 -8.79
CA PHE A 20 6.97 0.61 -7.38
C PHE A 20 8.07 1.64 -7.14
N LEU A 21 7.73 2.71 -6.44
CA LEU A 21 8.65 3.76 -6.04
C LEU A 21 8.60 3.90 -4.52
N ASN A 22 9.77 4.10 -3.92
CA ASN A 22 9.91 4.33 -2.49
C ASN A 22 11.00 5.39 -2.23
N SER A 23 11.35 5.59 -0.96
CA SER A 23 12.41 6.55 -0.57
C SER A 23 13.76 6.25 -1.21
N ASP A 24 14.05 4.98 -1.51
CA ASP A 24 15.34 4.51 -1.99
C ASP A 24 15.38 4.49 -3.53
N GLN A 25 14.22 4.27 -4.16
CA GLN A 25 14.02 4.27 -5.60
C GLN A 25 12.98 5.33 -5.99
N LYS A 26 13.45 6.58 -6.13
CA LYS A 26 12.61 7.74 -6.47
C LYS A 26 12.40 7.94 -7.98
N ASN A 27 13.19 7.25 -8.80
CA ASN A 27 13.20 7.41 -10.25
C ASN A 27 12.89 6.08 -10.93
N LEU A 28 12.19 6.17 -12.06
CA LEU A 28 12.03 5.06 -12.98
C LEU A 28 13.33 4.84 -13.77
N SER A 29 13.73 3.59 -13.94
CA SER A 29 14.85 3.21 -14.80
C SER A 29 14.54 3.49 -16.27
N GLU A 30 15.58 3.53 -17.10
CA GLU A 30 15.39 3.70 -18.54
C GLU A 30 14.55 2.56 -19.15
N THR A 31 14.77 1.32 -18.69
CA THR A 31 13.98 0.16 -19.12
C THR A 31 12.50 0.28 -18.75
N GLN A 32 12.18 0.86 -17.58
CA GLN A 32 10.81 1.14 -17.17
C GLN A 32 10.19 2.23 -18.06
N TRP A 33 10.95 3.27 -18.40
CA TRP A 33 10.49 4.31 -19.32
C TRP A 33 10.20 3.77 -20.73
N GLN A 34 11.06 2.92 -21.25
CA GLN A 34 10.86 2.25 -22.54
C GLN A 34 9.60 1.37 -22.50
N THR A 35 9.43 0.58 -21.44
CA THR A 35 8.24 -0.28 -21.29
C THR A 35 6.94 0.54 -21.23
N LEU A 36 6.97 1.75 -20.66
CA LEU A 36 5.83 2.67 -20.67
C LEU A 36 5.55 3.27 -22.06
N GLN A 37 6.55 3.41 -22.93
CA GLN A 37 6.30 3.90 -24.30
C GLN A 37 5.50 2.88 -25.12
N ASP A 38 5.68 1.59 -24.86
CA ASP A 38 4.94 0.48 -25.49
C ASP A 38 3.60 0.16 -24.77
N CYS A 39 2.94 1.16 -24.20
CA CYS A 39 1.78 1.01 -23.31
C CYS A 39 0.35 0.97 -23.93
N PRO A 40 0.06 1.13 -25.24
CA PRO A 40 -1.33 1.28 -25.73
C PRO A 40 -2.35 0.19 -25.34
N ALA A 41 -1.91 -0.99 -24.88
CA ALA A 41 -2.78 -2.10 -24.46
C ALA A 41 -2.55 -2.56 -23.00
N LYS A 42 -1.82 -1.77 -22.19
CA LYS A 42 -1.44 -2.17 -20.83
C LYS A 42 -2.28 -1.46 -19.77
N THR A 43 -2.59 -2.18 -18.70
CA THR A 43 -3.03 -1.60 -17.43
C THR A 43 -1.80 -1.28 -16.58
N ILE A 44 -1.62 -0.01 -16.25
CA ILE A 44 -0.49 0.48 -15.46
C ILE A 44 -0.90 0.61 -14.00
N ILE A 45 -0.11 0.04 -13.10
CA ILE A 45 -0.24 0.25 -11.67
C ILE A 45 1.03 0.93 -11.16
N LEU A 46 0.90 2.11 -10.56
CA LEU A 46 2.00 2.84 -9.95
C LEU A 46 1.74 2.99 -8.45
N ASP A 47 2.68 2.54 -7.63
CA ASP A 47 2.70 2.76 -6.18
C ASP A 47 3.85 3.70 -5.81
N GLY A 48 3.56 4.73 -5.02
CA GLY A 48 4.52 5.77 -4.63
C GLY A 48 4.70 6.88 -5.68
N GLU A 49 3.65 7.28 -6.40
CA GLU A 49 3.75 8.38 -7.38
C GLU A 49 4.29 9.68 -6.79
N GLU A 50 4.05 9.92 -5.51
CA GLU A 50 4.57 11.06 -4.74
C GLU A 50 6.09 11.17 -4.79
N GLN A 51 6.80 10.05 -5.00
CA GLN A 51 8.26 10.02 -5.09
C GLN A 51 8.80 10.61 -6.40
N LEU A 52 7.97 10.69 -7.45
CA LEU A 52 8.38 11.29 -8.72
C LEU A 52 8.57 12.81 -8.58
N SER A 53 9.67 13.31 -9.15
CA SER A 53 9.83 14.74 -9.39
C SER A 53 8.71 15.28 -10.30
N TRP A 54 8.44 16.58 -10.23
CA TRP A 54 7.42 17.20 -11.08
C TRP A 54 7.60 16.91 -12.57
N ARG A 55 8.84 16.97 -13.08
CA ARG A 55 9.15 16.69 -14.49
C ARG A 55 8.90 15.22 -14.84
N ALA A 56 9.35 14.29 -13.99
CA ALA A 56 9.14 12.86 -14.19
C ALA A 56 7.64 12.52 -14.13
N ARG A 57 6.89 13.14 -13.22
CA ARG A 57 5.45 13.00 -13.11
C ARG A 57 4.72 13.48 -14.37
N CYS A 58 5.09 14.65 -14.91
CA CYS A 58 4.53 15.13 -16.18
C CYS A 58 4.82 14.17 -17.34
N ARG A 59 6.07 13.68 -17.47
CA ARG A 59 6.44 12.67 -18.47
C ARG A 59 5.62 11.39 -18.29
N PHE A 60 5.49 10.89 -17.06
CA PHE A 60 4.71 9.69 -16.74
C PHE A 60 3.26 9.80 -17.23
N TYR A 61 2.56 10.88 -16.91
CA TYR A 61 1.17 11.07 -17.34
C TYR A 61 1.02 11.25 -18.85
N GLN A 62 2.02 11.86 -19.52
CA GLN A 62 2.02 11.95 -20.97
C GLN A 62 2.18 10.57 -21.61
N THR A 63 3.14 9.78 -21.14
CA THR A 63 3.43 8.44 -21.67
C THR A 63 2.30 7.45 -21.39
N THR A 64 1.62 7.57 -20.26
CA THR A 64 0.51 6.67 -19.88
C THR A 64 -0.86 7.10 -20.41
N ARG A 65 -0.95 8.18 -21.20
CA ARG A 65 -2.22 8.72 -21.69
C ARG A 65 -3.05 7.72 -22.51
N ASN A 66 -2.39 6.82 -23.23
CA ASN A 66 -3.02 5.84 -24.10
C ASN A 66 -3.06 4.43 -23.48
N CYS A 67 -2.74 4.29 -22.18
CA CYS A 67 -2.88 3.01 -21.51
C CYS A 67 -4.36 2.58 -21.44
N THR A 68 -4.61 1.29 -21.29
CA THR A 68 -5.97 0.76 -21.11
C THR A 68 -6.57 1.26 -19.79
N ALA A 69 -5.75 1.30 -18.74
CA ALA A 69 -6.14 1.84 -17.44
C ALA A 69 -4.90 2.25 -16.64
N LEU A 70 -5.05 3.28 -15.81
CA LEU A 70 -4.01 3.76 -14.89
C LEU A 70 -4.55 3.72 -13.46
N ILE A 71 -3.90 2.95 -12.61
CA ILE A 71 -4.16 2.88 -11.16
C ILE A 71 -2.95 3.45 -10.44
N VAL A 72 -3.19 4.45 -9.58
CA VAL A 72 -2.12 5.08 -8.80
C VAL A 72 -2.45 4.97 -7.31
N LEU A 73 -1.52 4.41 -6.54
CA LEU A 73 -1.56 4.34 -5.08
C LEU A 73 -0.70 5.48 -4.52
N ARG A 74 -1.25 6.22 -3.55
CA ARG A 74 -0.63 7.43 -2.99
C ARG A 74 -0.99 7.58 -1.53
N HIS A 75 -0.10 8.19 -0.75
CA HIS A 75 -0.41 8.60 0.63
C HIS A 75 -1.20 9.91 0.72
N HIS A 76 -1.14 10.75 -0.30
CA HIS A 76 -1.81 12.06 -0.32
C HIS A 76 -2.64 12.27 -1.59
N PRO A 77 -3.70 13.12 -1.53
CA PRO A 77 -4.48 13.50 -2.70
C PRO A 77 -3.59 13.97 -3.87
N GLY A 78 -3.98 13.59 -5.08
CA GLY A 78 -3.25 13.90 -6.31
C GLY A 78 -4.10 14.65 -7.32
N LYS A 79 -3.57 14.77 -8.55
CA LYS A 79 -4.30 15.37 -9.68
C LYS A 79 -5.36 14.45 -10.30
N LEU A 80 -5.24 13.14 -10.09
CA LEU A 80 -6.20 12.17 -10.59
C LEU A 80 -7.42 12.08 -9.66
N PRO A 81 -8.62 11.82 -10.21
CA PRO A 81 -9.78 11.52 -9.39
C PRO A 81 -9.50 10.38 -8.41
N THR A 82 -9.89 10.56 -7.15
CA THR A 82 -9.76 9.51 -6.14
C THR A 82 -10.87 8.49 -6.34
N LEU A 83 -10.51 7.26 -6.71
CA LEU A 83 -11.45 6.15 -6.85
C LEU A 83 -11.78 5.53 -5.49
N ILE A 84 -10.75 5.36 -4.65
CA ILE A 84 -10.85 4.76 -3.32
C ILE A 84 -10.00 5.58 -2.37
N HIS A 85 -10.60 6.03 -1.27
CA HIS A 85 -9.89 6.64 -0.16
C HIS A 85 -9.88 5.66 1.01
N LEU A 86 -8.70 5.38 1.54
CA LEU A 86 -8.54 4.54 2.73
C LEU A 86 -8.21 5.46 3.91
N ASP A 87 -9.17 5.59 4.82
CA ASP A 87 -9.02 6.30 6.08
C ASP A 87 -9.11 5.27 7.23
N PRO A 88 -7.98 4.69 7.65
CA PRO A 88 -7.98 3.66 8.67
C PRO A 88 -8.37 4.26 10.02
N ASP A 89 -9.36 3.67 10.69
CA ASP A 89 -9.76 4.04 12.03
C ASP A 89 -9.39 2.96 13.05
N ILE A 90 -9.57 3.29 14.34
CA ILE A 90 -9.30 2.35 15.42
C ILE A 90 -10.22 1.11 15.35
N LYS A 91 -11.43 1.23 14.77
CA LYS A 91 -12.36 0.10 14.62
C LYS A 91 -11.80 -0.91 13.62
N LEU A 92 -11.20 -0.45 12.53
CA LEU A 92 -10.48 -1.28 11.57
C LEU A 92 -9.32 -2.00 12.24
N LEU A 93 -8.53 -1.31 13.06
CA LEU A 93 -7.47 -1.95 13.85
C LEU A 93 -8.01 -3.09 14.72
N HIS A 94 -9.08 -2.84 15.49
CA HIS A 94 -9.72 -3.88 16.31
C HIS A 94 -10.15 -5.08 15.46
N ARG A 95 -10.72 -4.84 14.27
CA ARG A 95 -11.12 -5.91 13.34
C ARG A 95 -9.91 -6.69 12.82
N CYS A 96 -8.84 -6.00 12.43
CA CYS A 96 -7.60 -6.64 11.98
C CYS A 96 -7.03 -7.55 13.06
N VAL A 97 -6.89 -7.07 14.30
CA VAL A 97 -6.32 -7.89 15.40
C VAL A 97 -7.20 -9.09 15.71
N ARG A 98 -8.53 -8.94 15.72
CA ARG A 98 -9.46 -10.07 15.91
C ARG A 98 -9.32 -11.15 14.84
N VAL A 99 -9.15 -10.76 13.58
CA VAL A 99 -9.03 -11.70 12.46
C VAL A 99 -7.66 -12.35 12.42
N LEU A 100 -6.60 -11.57 12.62
CA LEU A 100 -5.22 -12.04 12.51
C LEU A 100 -4.77 -12.84 13.73
N SER A 101 -5.32 -12.56 14.91
CA SER A 101 -4.86 -13.14 16.17
C SER A 101 -5.98 -13.22 17.22
N PRO A 102 -7.04 -14.01 16.97
CA PRO A 102 -8.22 -14.07 17.83
C PRO A 102 -7.89 -14.45 19.28
N GLN A 103 -6.93 -15.36 19.48
CA GLN A 103 -6.51 -15.84 20.79
C GLN A 103 -5.81 -14.77 21.64
N PHE A 104 -5.12 -13.80 21.01
CA PHE A 104 -4.41 -12.72 21.69
C PHE A 104 -5.20 -11.42 21.79
N TYR A 105 -6.35 -11.36 21.12
CA TYR A 105 -7.18 -10.17 21.13
C TYR A 105 -7.59 -9.71 22.54
N PRO A 106 -7.96 -10.58 23.50
CA PRO A 106 -8.30 -10.14 24.86
C PRO A 106 -7.15 -9.38 25.56
N GLN A 107 -5.90 -9.84 25.42
CA GLN A 107 -4.75 -9.15 26.02
C GLN A 107 -4.35 -7.89 25.25
N LEU A 108 -4.45 -7.90 23.91
CA LEU A 108 -4.10 -6.75 23.07
C LEU A 108 -5.13 -5.62 23.14
N ARG A 109 -6.43 -5.95 23.22
CA ARG A 109 -7.55 -4.99 23.20
C ARG A 109 -7.35 -3.77 24.10
N PRO A 110 -6.96 -3.87 25.38
CA PRO A 110 -6.75 -2.70 26.22
C PRO A 110 -5.56 -1.83 25.79
N LEU A 111 -4.59 -2.39 25.08
CA LEU A 111 -3.39 -1.68 24.61
C LEU A 111 -3.63 -0.95 23.27
N LEU A 112 -4.59 -1.39 22.46
CA LEU A 112 -4.82 -0.86 21.11
C LEU A 112 -5.05 0.66 21.07
N PRO A 113 -5.86 1.29 21.96
CA PRO A 113 -6.03 2.74 21.92
C PRO A 113 -4.73 3.51 22.18
N ILE A 114 -3.89 3.01 23.08
CA ILE A 114 -2.60 3.62 23.41
C ILE A 114 -1.65 3.47 22.24
N MET A 115 -1.51 2.26 21.69
CA MET A 115 -0.65 2.00 20.54
C MET A 115 -1.09 2.81 19.30
N TRP A 116 -2.40 2.89 19.05
CA TRP A 116 -2.99 3.67 17.96
C TRP A 116 -2.65 5.16 18.08
N LYS A 117 -2.81 5.73 19.28
CA LYS A 117 -2.48 7.14 19.54
C LYS A 117 -0.98 7.41 19.37
N ASN A 118 -0.13 6.51 19.91
CA ASN A 118 1.33 6.65 19.84
C ASN A 118 1.87 6.61 18.42
N HIS A 119 1.18 5.89 17.51
CA HIS A 119 1.53 5.82 16.09
C HIS A 119 0.69 6.76 15.20
N HIS A 120 -0.03 7.69 15.81
CA HIS A 120 -0.84 8.70 15.11
C HIS A 120 -1.79 8.10 14.07
N GLY A 121 -2.41 6.96 14.39
CA GLY A 121 -3.32 6.25 13.48
C GLY A 121 -2.65 5.46 12.36
N ASN A 122 -1.33 5.30 12.39
CA ASN A 122 -0.65 4.42 11.45
C ASN A 122 -0.96 2.94 11.76
N LEU A 123 -1.86 2.36 10.96
CA LEU A 123 -2.29 0.97 11.11
C LEU A 123 -1.13 -0.03 11.01
N ARG A 124 -0.18 0.19 10.08
CA ARG A 124 0.97 -0.70 9.88
C ARG A 124 1.85 -0.75 11.13
N ASN A 125 2.25 0.42 11.64
CA ASN A 125 3.12 0.49 12.82
C ASN A 125 2.41 -0.02 14.06
N THR A 126 1.11 0.24 14.19
CA THR A 126 0.31 -0.28 15.31
C THR A 126 0.22 -1.81 15.28
N LEU A 127 0.05 -2.42 14.10
CA LEU A 127 0.05 -3.88 13.95
C LEU A 127 1.42 -4.50 14.23
N LEU A 128 2.52 -3.84 13.85
CA LEU A 128 3.87 -4.27 14.23
C LEU A 128 4.06 -4.27 15.75
N ASN A 129 3.62 -3.22 16.45
CA ASN A 129 3.65 -3.22 17.91
C ASN A 129 2.81 -4.34 18.54
N CYS A 130 1.68 -4.71 17.93
CA CYS A 130 0.88 -5.84 18.38
C CYS A 130 1.67 -7.16 18.25
N PHE A 131 2.39 -7.34 17.15
CA PHE A 131 3.24 -8.51 16.92
C PHE A 131 4.35 -8.63 17.98
N ASP A 132 5.02 -7.52 18.31
CA ASP A 132 6.04 -7.49 19.35
C ASP A 132 5.47 -7.81 20.74
N ALA A 133 4.25 -7.33 21.04
CA ALA A 133 3.58 -7.62 22.30
C ALA A 133 3.19 -9.11 22.42
N VAL A 134 2.67 -9.71 21.35
CA VAL A 134 2.36 -11.16 21.30
C VAL A 134 3.60 -12.00 21.54
N SER A 135 4.73 -11.62 20.92
CA SER A 135 6.01 -12.31 21.11
C SER A 135 6.43 -12.34 22.58
N LYS A 136 6.16 -11.26 23.33
CA LYS A 136 6.44 -11.18 24.78
C LYS A 136 5.48 -12.05 25.61
N PHE A 137 4.19 -12.10 25.26
CA PHE A 137 3.22 -12.93 25.98
C PHE A 137 3.57 -14.42 25.92
N HIS A 138 4.09 -14.89 24.78
CA HIS A 138 4.56 -16.26 24.63
C HIS A 138 5.74 -16.59 25.55
N GLN A 139 6.70 -15.66 25.71
CA GLN A 139 7.84 -15.84 26.59
C GLN A 139 7.44 -15.88 28.08
N SER A 140 6.47 -15.07 28.49
CA SER A 140 5.97 -15.05 29.88
C SER A 140 5.08 -16.23 30.26
N SER A 141 4.56 -16.99 29.29
CA SER A 141 3.70 -18.16 29.53
C SER A 141 4.48 -19.49 29.57
N SER A 142 5.80 -19.44 29.41
CA SER A 142 6.71 -20.61 29.40
C SER A 142 7.60 -20.69 30.65
N ILE A 143 7.23 -19.95 31.71
CA ILE A 143 7.83 -19.96 33.05
C ILE A 143 6.73 -20.36 34.03
#